data_AF-A5DIY4-F1
#
_entry.id   AF-A5DIY4-F1
#
_cell.length_a   1.000
_cell.length_b   1.000
_cell.length_c   1.000
_cell.angle_alpha   90.00
_cell.angle_beta   90.00
_cell.angle_gamma   90.00
#
_symmetry.space_group_name_H-M   'P 1'
#
loop_
_entity.id
_entity.type
_entity.pdbx_description
1 polymer ?
#
loop_
_entity_poly.entity_id
_entity_poly.type
_entity_poly.pdbx_seq_one_letter_code
_entity_poly.pdbx_strand_id
1 'polypeptide(L)'
;MIGVGNVGEKLTSYEDGSTFLTRDGGNTWKEIKKGRYMWEYGDRGTILILVKADEPTNSLSYSLDEGNKWHDYKFAEDPIHVLDLATVPSDTSRKFLIFGTTKSHKRTLLSYSIDFTNIHKRQCQIDLDNPDSDDFEYWSPNHPESADKCLFGHEAKYLRRAEGHNDCFIGSAPLKEGFKMVRNCSCTRRDFECDYNYFMDTDKTCKLVPGLSPSDRKKDMCSKENAFEYTETTGYRKIPISTCEGGKRFDGWQAHPCPGKEKEYNKHYGKELTGGNLFAILFVPLAVFFFATWIVYDRGIRRNGGLKRLGQIRLDADDDDFQPIENNQLDKVVNTIVRGGIIVVAGAIATFKTLRKFDRFLFDKVTFSLFSRRPSGRNFVRIPDAEDEDELFGEFRDNYEEELEEGIDVNFNQDDHDTPPVESEVTEHEVTNPDTRLFDIDDPSDEERSESTTA
;
A
#
# COMPACT_ATOMS: atom_id res chain seq x y z
N MET A 1 -10.89 -22.42 -4.99
CA MET A 1 -9.85 -23.10 -4.20
C MET A 1 -10.46 -24.33 -3.57
N ILE A 2 -9.74 -25.45 -3.60
CA ILE A 2 -10.12 -26.74 -3.00
C ILE A 2 -9.02 -27.11 -2.01
N GLY A 3 -9.40 -27.69 -0.88
CA GLY A 3 -8.46 -28.16 0.14
C GLY A 3 -9.05 -29.26 1.00
N VAL A 4 -8.18 -30.02 1.67
CA VAL A 4 -8.57 -31.00 2.69
C VAL A 4 -8.39 -30.38 4.07
N GLY A 5 -9.40 -30.53 4.92
CA GLY A 5 -9.38 -30.00 6.28
C GLY A 5 -10.50 -30.57 7.15
N ASN A 6 -10.79 -29.93 8.27
CA ASN A 6 -11.86 -30.29 9.17
C ASN A 6 -12.57 -29.03 9.70
N VAL A 7 -13.78 -29.21 10.24
CA VAL A 7 -14.51 -28.15 10.94
C VAL A 7 -14.26 -28.31 12.45
N GLY A 8 -13.61 -27.35 13.08
CA GLY A 8 -13.32 -27.36 14.51
C GLY A 8 -12.33 -26.26 14.90
N GLU A 9 -12.01 -26.19 16.20
CA GLU A 9 -11.07 -25.19 16.76
C GLU A 9 -9.61 -25.45 16.40
N LYS A 10 -9.29 -26.69 16.01
CA LYS A 10 -7.93 -27.12 15.65
C LYS A 10 -7.96 -28.14 14.53
N LEU A 11 -6.83 -28.31 13.87
CA LEU A 11 -6.66 -29.34 12.86
C LEU A 11 -6.71 -30.74 13.49
N THR A 12 -7.48 -31.63 12.88
CA THR A 12 -7.46 -33.07 13.22
C THR A 12 -6.37 -33.79 12.43
N SER A 13 -6.22 -35.10 12.64
CA SER A 13 -5.39 -35.93 11.77
C SER A 13 -5.81 -35.71 10.31
N TYR A 14 -4.84 -35.65 9.41
CA TYR A 14 -5.10 -35.51 7.98
C TYR A 14 -6.01 -36.64 7.48
N GLU A 15 -5.91 -37.85 8.04
CA GLU A 15 -6.74 -39.02 7.69
C GLU A 15 -8.23 -38.85 7.94
N ASP A 16 -8.61 -38.01 8.90
CA ASP A 16 -10.00 -37.72 9.24
C ASP A 16 -10.55 -36.52 8.44
N GLY A 17 -9.70 -35.92 7.59
CA GLY A 17 -10.03 -34.74 6.81
C GLY A 17 -11.10 -34.99 5.75
N SER A 18 -11.89 -33.96 5.48
CA SER A 18 -12.83 -33.90 4.35
C SER A 18 -12.38 -32.87 3.33
N THR A 19 -12.89 -33.00 2.10
CA THR A 19 -12.53 -32.10 0.99
C THR A 19 -13.54 -30.96 0.90
N PHE A 20 -13.05 -29.73 0.93
CA PHE A 20 -13.82 -28.48 0.91
C PHE A 20 -13.49 -27.64 -0.32
N LEU A 21 -14.44 -26.83 -0.74
CA LEU A 21 -14.33 -25.89 -1.88
C LEU A 21 -14.83 -24.50 -1.46
N THR A 22 -14.12 -23.48 -1.93
CA THR A 22 -14.57 -22.08 -1.93
C THR A 22 -14.48 -21.50 -3.35
N ARG A 23 -15.47 -20.65 -3.68
CA ARG A 23 -15.61 -19.95 -4.97
C ARG A 23 -15.41 -18.43 -4.86
N ASP A 24 -15.25 -17.91 -3.65
CA ASP A 24 -15.24 -16.48 -3.34
C ASP A 24 -13.96 -16.05 -2.60
N GLY A 25 -12.88 -16.82 -2.74
CA GLY A 25 -11.59 -16.50 -2.15
C GLY A 25 -11.44 -16.85 -0.67
N GLY A 26 -12.34 -17.67 -0.12
CA GLY A 26 -12.28 -18.16 1.25
C GLY A 26 -13.30 -17.56 2.20
N ASN A 27 -14.21 -16.71 1.71
CA ASN A 27 -15.28 -16.13 2.52
C ASN A 27 -16.33 -17.18 2.88
N THR A 28 -16.70 -18.03 1.93
CA THR A 28 -17.59 -19.17 2.16
C THR A 28 -16.94 -20.47 1.72
N TRP A 29 -17.16 -21.52 2.53
CA TRP A 29 -16.64 -22.86 2.29
C TRP A 29 -17.78 -23.87 2.29
N LYS A 30 -17.69 -24.85 1.40
CA LYS A 30 -18.62 -25.96 1.28
C LYS A 30 -17.86 -27.28 1.36
N GLU A 31 -18.29 -28.18 2.23
CA GLU A 31 -17.85 -29.59 2.20
C GLU A 31 -18.40 -30.22 0.91
N ILE A 32 -17.51 -30.58 -0.02
CA ILE A 32 -17.91 -31.15 -1.32
C ILE A 32 -17.83 -32.68 -1.34
N LYS A 33 -16.95 -33.27 -0.51
CA LYS A 33 -16.83 -34.73 -0.40
C LYS A 33 -16.19 -35.10 0.94
N LYS A 34 -16.74 -36.13 1.59
CA LYS A 34 -16.17 -36.71 2.82
C LYS A 34 -14.93 -37.54 2.52
N GLY A 35 -13.87 -37.35 3.30
CA GLY A 35 -12.58 -38.01 3.09
C GLY A 35 -11.65 -37.20 2.18
N ARG A 36 -10.47 -37.77 1.92
CA ARG A 36 -9.42 -37.11 1.15
C ARG A 36 -9.49 -37.46 -0.33
N TYR A 37 -9.48 -36.42 -1.15
CA TYR A 37 -9.47 -36.52 -2.60
C TYR A 37 -8.29 -35.73 -3.14
N MET A 38 -7.65 -36.25 -4.19
CA MET A 38 -6.84 -35.47 -5.11
C MET A 38 -7.79 -34.69 -6.03
N TRP A 39 -7.45 -33.46 -6.37
CA TRP A 39 -8.27 -32.63 -7.25
C TRP A 39 -7.44 -31.99 -8.36
N GLU A 40 -8.09 -31.73 -9.48
CA GLU A 40 -7.52 -30.92 -10.57
C GLU A 40 -8.58 -30.01 -11.19
N TYR A 41 -8.12 -28.89 -11.74
CA TYR A 41 -8.96 -27.92 -12.45
C TYR A 41 -8.75 -28.04 -13.96
N GLY A 42 -9.83 -28.12 -14.71
CA GLY A 42 -9.80 -27.99 -16.17
C GLY A 42 -10.60 -26.79 -16.63
N ASP A 43 -10.25 -26.32 -17.82
CA ASP A 43 -10.93 -25.22 -18.52
C ASP A 43 -11.16 -23.98 -17.63
N ARG A 44 -10.10 -23.58 -16.91
CA ARG A 44 -10.08 -22.43 -15.99
C ARG A 44 -11.07 -22.57 -14.82
N GLY A 45 -11.25 -23.80 -14.34
CA GLY A 45 -12.07 -24.09 -13.16
C GLY A 45 -13.54 -24.40 -13.46
N THR A 46 -13.94 -24.50 -14.74
CA THR A 46 -15.29 -24.95 -15.09
C THR A 46 -15.46 -26.46 -14.93
N ILE A 47 -14.37 -27.22 -15.03
CA ILE A 47 -14.33 -28.66 -14.80
C ILE A 47 -13.51 -28.91 -13.53
N LEU A 48 -14.14 -29.52 -12.54
CA LEU A 48 -13.47 -29.99 -11.34
C LEU A 48 -13.45 -31.51 -11.36
N ILE A 49 -12.30 -32.12 -11.10
CA ILE A 49 -12.17 -33.57 -10.92
C ILE A 49 -11.70 -33.86 -9.52
N LEU A 50 -12.28 -34.90 -8.91
CA LEU A 50 -11.85 -35.50 -7.67
C LEU A 50 -11.56 -36.98 -7.87
N VAL A 51 -10.45 -37.45 -7.33
CA VAL A 51 -10.09 -38.87 -7.29
C VAL A 51 -9.72 -39.23 -5.86
N LYS A 52 -10.24 -40.35 -5.36
CA LYS A 52 -9.99 -40.74 -3.96
C LYS A 52 -8.51 -41.07 -3.76
N ALA A 53 -7.89 -40.47 -2.74
CA ALA A 53 -6.45 -40.60 -2.49
C ALA A 53 -6.10 -41.81 -1.62
N ASP A 54 -7.02 -42.24 -0.76
CA ASP A 54 -6.70 -43.11 0.39
C ASP A 54 -6.78 -44.60 0.11
N GLU A 55 -7.51 -44.98 -0.92
CA GLU A 55 -7.80 -46.37 -1.23
C GLU A 55 -7.79 -46.61 -2.74
N PRO A 56 -7.55 -47.86 -3.17
CA PRO A 56 -7.70 -48.22 -4.56
C PRO A 56 -9.07 -47.81 -5.09
N THR A 57 -9.08 -47.07 -6.19
CA THR A 57 -10.31 -46.62 -6.85
C THR A 57 -10.23 -46.89 -8.35
N ASN A 58 -11.39 -47.11 -8.95
CA ASN A 58 -11.59 -47.15 -10.40
C ASN A 58 -12.58 -46.07 -10.85
N SER A 59 -12.92 -45.14 -9.96
CA SER A 59 -13.88 -44.08 -10.19
C SER A 59 -13.32 -42.72 -9.84
N LEU A 60 -13.75 -41.72 -10.61
CA LEU A 60 -13.52 -40.31 -10.35
C LEU A 60 -14.88 -39.62 -10.18
N SER A 61 -14.91 -38.54 -9.41
CA SER A 61 -16.08 -37.65 -9.30
C SER A 61 -15.76 -36.36 -10.05
N TYR A 62 -16.69 -35.81 -10.82
CA TYR A 62 -16.48 -34.55 -11.52
C TYR A 62 -17.66 -33.60 -11.34
N SER A 63 -17.39 -32.30 -11.46
CA SER A 63 -18.38 -31.23 -11.44
C SER A 63 -18.16 -30.29 -12.61
N LEU A 64 -19.26 -29.83 -13.21
CA LEU A 64 -19.28 -28.87 -14.33
C LEU A 64 -19.92 -27.53 -13.93
N ASP A 65 -20.35 -27.42 -12.67
CA ASP A 65 -21.08 -26.28 -12.11
C ASP A 65 -20.42 -25.76 -10.83
N GLU A 66 -19.08 -25.79 -10.84
CA GLU A 66 -18.23 -25.24 -9.78
C GLU A 66 -18.49 -25.88 -8.41
N GLY A 67 -18.70 -27.20 -8.38
CA GLY A 67 -18.86 -28.00 -7.16
C GLY A 67 -20.27 -27.99 -6.57
N ASN A 68 -21.27 -27.53 -7.33
CA ASN A 68 -22.67 -27.58 -6.90
C ASN A 68 -23.25 -28.99 -7.04
N LYS A 69 -23.02 -29.64 -8.18
CA LYS A 69 -23.41 -31.02 -8.48
C LYS A 69 -22.18 -31.83 -8.86
N TRP A 70 -22.20 -33.08 -8.41
CA TRP A 70 -21.12 -34.04 -8.62
C TRP A 70 -21.64 -35.28 -9.33
N HIS A 71 -20.85 -35.79 -10.27
CA HIS A 71 -21.15 -36.98 -11.07
C HIS A 71 -19.99 -37.96 -10.95
N ASP A 72 -20.29 -39.23 -10.68
CA ASP A 72 -19.27 -40.26 -10.60
C ASP A 72 -19.11 -40.97 -11.96
N TYR A 73 -17.86 -41.20 -12.36
CA TYR A 73 -17.49 -41.88 -13.60
C TYR A 73 -16.48 -42.98 -13.34
N LYS A 74 -16.74 -44.17 -13.86
CA LYS A 74 -15.83 -45.31 -13.77
C LYS A 74 -14.80 -45.26 -14.90
N PHE A 75 -13.55 -44.95 -14.56
CA PHE A 75 -12.46 -44.77 -15.54
C PHE A 75 -11.63 -46.03 -15.79
N ALA A 76 -11.69 -47.02 -14.89
CA ALA A 76 -10.98 -48.29 -14.99
C ALA A 76 -11.92 -49.46 -14.69
N GLU A 77 -11.60 -50.65 -15.19
CA GLU A 77 -12.35 -51.87 -14.84
C GLU A 77 -12.09 -52.26 -13.37
N ASP A 78 -10.81 -52.40 -13.03
CA ASP A 78 -10.29 -52.78 -11.72
C ASP A 78 -9.80 -51.57 -10.91
N PRO A 79 -9.95 -51.56 -9.56
CA PRO A 79 -9.40 -50.52 -8.71
C PRO A 79 -7.87 -50.45 -8.75
N ILE A 80 -7.34 -49.23 -8.86
CA ILE A 80 -5.90 -48.95 -8.86
C ILE A 80 -5.55 -48.00 -7.71
N HIS A 81 -4.29 -48.06 -7.26
CA HIS A 81 -3.75 -47.03 -6.38
C HIS A 81 -3.36 -45.82 -7.24
N VAL A 82 -4.07 -44.71 -7.06
CA VAL A 82 -3.81 -43.46 -7.77
C VAL A 82 -2.57 -42.80 -7.18
N LEU A 83 -1.61 -42.50 -8.04
CA LEU A 83 -0.36 -41.85 -7.67
C LEU A 83 -0.45 -40.35 -7.87
N ASP A 84 -1.06 -39.93 -8.98
CA ASP A 84 -1.10 -38.53 -9.38
C ASP A 84 -2.27 -38.27 -10.34
N LEU A 85 -2.74 -37.03 -10.35
CA LEU A 85 -3.76 -36.51 -11.25
C LEU A 85 -3.19 -35.23 -11.86
N ALA A 86 -3.08 -35.17 -13.18
CA ALA A 86 -2.38 -34.08 -13.84
C ALA A 86 -3.18 -33.51 -15.02
N THR A 87 -2.94 -32.23 -15.29
CA THR A 87 -3.38 -31.53 -16.51
C THR A 87 -2.29 -30.56 -17.00
N VAL A 88 -2.63 -29.71 -17.97
CA VAL A 88 -1.69 -28.68 -18.44
C VAL A 88 -1.52 -27.60 -17.35
N PRO A 89 -0.30 -27.05 -17.12
CA PRO A 89 -0.07 -26.07 -16.03
C PRO A 89 -0.87 -24.77 -16.13
N SER A 90 -1.46 -24.46 -17.28
CA SER A 90 -2.32 -23.29 -17.47
C SER A 90 -3.77 -23.54 -17.04
N ASP A 91 -4.12 -24.78 -16.67
CA ASP A 91 -5.47 -25.27 -16.36
C ASP A 91 -6.52 -24.96 -17.44
N THR A 92 -6.08 -24.68 -18.68
CA THR A 92 -6.96 -24.37 -19.82
C THR A 92 -7.39 -25.62 -20.59
N SER A 93 -6.78 -26.77 -20.31
CA SER A 93 -7.11 -28.03 -20.97
C SER A 93 -8.40 -28.61 -20.41
N ARG A 94 -9.08 -29.39 -21.25
CA ARG A 94 -10.22 -30.25 -20.87
C ARG A 94 -9.82 -31.72 -20.79
N LYS A 95 -8.52 -31.99 -20.76
CA LYS A 95 -7.93 -33.33 -20.75
C LYS A 95 -7.11 -33.51 -19.49
N PHE A 96 -7.22 -34.68 -18.90
CA PHE A 96 -6.60 -35.04 -17.64
C PHE A 96 -5.93 -36.40 -17.77
N LEU A 97 -4.85 -36.59 -17.02
CA LEU A 97 -4.13 -37.85 -16.91
C LEU A 97 -4.20 -38.33 -15.46
N ILE A 98 -4.65 -39.57 -15.27
CA ILE A 98 -4.57 -40.26 -13.98
C ILE A 98 -3.43 -41.27 -14.08
N PHE A 99 -2.44 -41.13 -13.20
CA PHE A 99 -1.37 -42.09 -13.05
C PHE A 99 -1.66 -43.00 -11.87
N GLY A 100 -1.48 -44.30 -12.02
CA GLY A 100 -1.74 -45.24 -10.94
C GLY A 100 -1.04 -46.57 -11.10
N THR A 101 -1.09 -47.40 -10.05
CA THR A 101 -0.48 -48.73 -10.04
C THR A 101 -1.49 -49.79 -9.64
N THR A 102 -1.35 -50.98 -10.21
CA THR A 102 -2.16 -52.13 -9.81
C THR A 102 -1.67 -52.70 -8.47
N LYS A 103 -2.58 -53.33 -7.72
CA LYS A 103 -2.26 -54.02 -6.46
C LYS A 103 -1.56 -55.38 -6.66
N SER A 104 -1.30 -55.77 -7.92
CA SER A 104 -0.74 -57.08 -8.26
C SER A 104 0.72 -57.24 -7.78
N HIS A 105 1.19 -58.48 -7.64
CA HIS A 105 2.59 -58.80 -7.28
C HIS A 105 3.61 -58.19 -8.26
N LYS A 106 3.17 -57.88 -9.49
CA LYS A 106 3.91 -57.04 -10.43
C LYS A 106 3.27 -55.65 -10.43
N ARG A 107 3.93 -54.66 -9.83
CA ARG A 107 3.52 -53.26 -9.87
C ARG A 107 3.61 -52.72 -11.29
N THR A 108 2.54 -52.85 -12.06
CA THR A 108 2.41 -52.20 -13.38
C THR A 108 1.96 -50.77 -13.20
N LEU A 109 2.68 -49.83 -13.79
CA LEU A 109 2.28 -48.42 -13.91
C LEU A 109 1.25 -48.30 -15.05
N LEU A 110 0.14 -47.63 -14.76
CA LEU A 110 -0.95 -47.38 -15.70
C LEU A 110 -1.19 -45.88 -15.80
N SER A 111 -1.61 -45.43 -16.99
CA SER A 111 -2.03 -44.06 -17.23
C SER A 111 -3.38 -44.06 -17.94
N TYR A 112 -4.33 -43.29 -17.42
CA TYR A 112 -5.66 -43.13 -17.98
C TYR A 112 -5.84 -41.70 -18.46
N SER A 113 -6.21 -41.52 -19.73
CA SER A 113 -6.52 -40.23 -20.32
C SER A 113 -8.03 -39.99 -20.29
N ILE A 114 -8.44 -38.92 -19.61
CA ILE A 114 -9.84 -38.51 -19.49
C ILE A 114 -10.05 -37.24 -20.32
N ASP A 115 -10.94 -37.29 -21.30
CA ASP A 115 -11.17 -36.19 -22.25
C ASP A 115 -12.60 -35.64 -22.13
N PHE A 116 -12.72 -34.41 -21.62
CA PHE A 116 -13.97 -33.67 -21.47
C PHE A 116 -14.27 -32.75 -22.68
N THR A 117 -13.54 -32.85 -23.78
CA THR A 117 -13.67 -31.95 -24.96
C THR A 117 -15.11 -31.89 -25.49
N ASN A 118 -15.86 -32.99 -25.41
CA ASN A 118 -17.21 -33.11 -25.96
C ASN A 118 -18.34 -32.94 -24.91
N ILE A 119 -18.02 -32.56 -23.66
CA ILE A 119 -19.03 -32.47 -22.60
C ILE A 119 -19.88 -31.18 -22.68
N HIS A 120 -19.27 -30.09 -23.12
CA HIS A 120 -19.93 -28.80 -23.32
C HIS A 120 -20.36 -28.65 -24.78
N LYS A 121 -21.53 -28.05 -25.02
CA LYS A 121 -22.14 -27.97 -26.36
C LYS A 121 -21.54 -26.88 -27.25
N ARG A 122 -21.00 -25.84 -26.62
CA ARG A 122 -20.53 -24.61 -27.28
C ARG A 122 -19.42 -23.96 -26.47
N GLN A 123 -18.73 -22.99 -27.07
CA GLN A 123 -17.82 -22.09 -26.36
C GLN A 123 -18.63 -20.95 -25.71
N CYS A 124 -18.20 -20.50 -24.54
CA CYS A 124 -18.81 -19.35 -23.86
C CYS A 124 -18.56 -18.08 -24.67
N GLN A 125 -19.58 -17.25 -24.81
CA GLN A 125 -19.52 -15.96 -25.48
C GLN A 125 -19.06 -14.90 -24.48
N ILE A 126 -18.08 -14.09 -24.90
CA ILE A 126 -17.55 -12.97 -24.13
C ILE A 126 -17.74 -11.70 -24.97
N ASP A 127 -18.46 -10.74 -24.42
CA ASP A 127 -18.63 -9.40 -25.00
C ASP A 127 -18.26 -8.36 -23.94
N LEU A 128 -17.03 -7.84 -24.02
CA LEU A 128 -16.52 -6.86 -23.06
C LEU A 128 -17.21 -5.49 -23.19
N ASP A 129 -17.81 -5.21 -24.35
CA ASP A 129 -18.52 -3.97 -24.64
C ASP A 129 -19.98 -4.04 -24.15
N ASN A 130 -20.61 -5.23 -24.22
CA ASN A 130 -22.00 -5.47 -23.80
C ASN A 130 -22.13 -6.68 -22.83
N PRO A 131 -21.70 -6.54 -21.57
CA PRO A 131 -21.64 -7.65 -20.61
C PRO A 131 -23.02 -8.23 -20.25
N ASP A 132 -24.13 -7.51 -20.44
CA ASP A 132 -25.48 -8.03 -20.12
C ASP A 132 -25.95 -9.18 -21.03
N SER A 133 -25.19 -9.48 -22.09
CA SER A 133 -25.49 -10.52 -23.07
C SER A 133 -24.45 -11.65 -23.13
N ASP A 134 -23.46 -11.63 -22.25
CA ASP A 134 -22.37 -12.59 -22.24
C ASP A 134 -22.65 -13.78 -21.29
N ASP A 135 -21.82 -14.82 -21.37
CA ASP A 135 -21.88 -15.98 -20.45
C ASP A 135 -21.02 -15.77 -19.20
N PHE A 136 -20.63 -14.53 -18.90
CA PHE A 136 -19.68 -14.18 -17.85
C PHE A 136 -20.30 -13.22 -16.84
N GLU A 137 -19.68 -13.11 -15.68
CA GLU A 137 -20.06 -12.13 -14.68
C GLU A 137 -18.83 -11.47 -14.08
N TYR A 138 -19.00 -10.22 -13.67
CA TYR A 138 -18.00 -9.51 -12.90
C TYR A 138 -18.10 -9.88 -11.43
N TRP A 139 -17.06 -10.53 -10.93
CA TRP A 139 -16.88 -10.81 -9.52
C TRP A 139 -15.82 -9.89 -8.91
N SER A 140 -16.10 -9.37 -7.71
CA SER A 140 -15.17 -8.56 -6.93
C SER A 140 -14.79 -9.31 -5.67
N PRO A 141 -13.49 -9.48 -5.37
CA PRO A 141 -13.08 -9.95 -4.06
C PRO A 141 -13.44 -8.89 -3.01
N ASN A 142 -13.83 -9.36 -1.82
CA ASN A 142 -14.15 -8.50 -0.69
C ASN A 142 -13.77 -9.19 0.61
N HIS A 143 -13.53 -8.39 1.66
CA HIS A 143 -13.35 -8.91 3.00
C HIS A 143 -14.72 -9.31 3.60
N PRO A 144 -14.88 -10.47 4.25
CA PRO A 144 -16.17 -10.91 4.82
C PRO A 144 -16.80 -9.88 5.77
N GLU A 145 -15.96 -9.24 6.57
CA GLU A 145 -16.38 -8.29 7.62
C GLU A 145 -16.39 -6.83 7.14
N SER A 146 -16.00 -6.56 5.89
CA SER A 146 -16.09 -5.22 5.32
C SER A 146 -17.31 -5.09 4.43
N ALA A 147 -18.11 -4.04 4.65
CA ALA A 147 -19.16 -3.65 3.73
C ALA A 147 -18.58 -3.05 2.43
N ASP A 148 -17.33 -2.59 2.44
CA ASP A 148 -16.65 -2.10 1.26
C ASP A 148 -15.97 -3.22 0.44
N LYS A 149 -15.83 -2.99 -0.86
CA LYS A 149 -15.12 -3.90 -1.77
C LYS A 149 -13.65 -3.51 -1.91
N CYS A 150 -13.10 -2.81 -0.92
CA CYS A 150 -11.76 -2.28 -1.01
C CYS A 150 -10.76 -3.28 -0.45
N LEU A 151 -9.87 -3.78 -1.31
CA LEU A 151 -8.76 -4.65 -0.93
C LEU A 151 -7.48 -4.08 -1.51
N PHE A 152 -6.45 -3.96 -0.67
CA PHE A 152 -5.17 -3.36 -1.07
C PHE A 152 -5.36 -1.97 -1.73
N GLY A 153 -6.22 -1.15 -1.15
CA GLY A 153 -6.41 0.24 -1.58
C GLY A 153 -7.17 0.44 -2.89
N HIS A 154 -7.76 -0.60 -3.50
CA HIS A 154 -8.62 -0.46 -4.67
C HIS A 154 -9.76 -1.48 -4.70
N GLU A 155 -10.75 -1.20 -5.54
CA GLU A 155 -11.81 -2.14 -5.90
C GLU A 155 -11.46 -2.76 -7.26
N ALA A 156 -11.33 -4.08 -7.30
CA ALA A 156 -11.05 -4.85 -8.51
C ALA A 156 -12.26 -5.70 -8.93
N LYS A 157 -12.39 -5.93 -10.23
CA LYS A 157 -13.38 -6.80 -10.85
C LYS A 157 -12.70 -7.78 -11.80
N TYR A 158 -13.02 -9.05 -11.64
CA TYR A 158 -12.52 -10.16 -12.44
C TYR A 158 -13.69 -10.79 -13.18
N LEU A 159 -13.46 -11.24 -14.41
CA LEU A 159 -14.44 -12.04 -15.13
C LEU A 159 -14.33 -13.50 -14.74
N ARG A 160 -15.48 -14.11 -14.49
CA ARG A 160 -15.66 -15.56 -14.34
C ARG A 160 -16.94 -15.98 -15.07
N ARG A 161 -17.09 -17.27 -15.35
CA ARG A 161 -18.32 -17.78 -15.98
C ARG A 161 -19.52 -17.50 -15.07
N ALA A 162 -20.60 -16.99 -15.64
CA ALA A 162 -21.79 -16.64 -14.89
C ALA A 162 -22.48 -17.89 -14.34
N GLU A 163 -23.07 -17.77 -13.15
CA GLU A 163 -23.85 -18.86 -12.57
C GLU A 163 -25.03 -19.22 -13.50
N GLY A 164 -25.19 -20.52 -13.76
CA GLY A 164 -26.23 -21.02 -14.67
C GLY A 164 -25.76 -21.27 -16.11
N HIS A 165 -24.61 -20.72 -16.51
CA HIS A 165 -24.02 -20.89 -17.85
C HIS A 165 -23.09 -22.12 -17.93
N ASN A 166 -23.53 -23.24 -17.38
CA ASN A 166 -22.71 -24.47 -17.29
C ASN A 166 -22.70 -25.31 -18.59
N ASP A 167 -23.37 -24.84 -19.65
CA ASP A 167 -23.48 -25.55 -20.94
C ASP A 167 -22.32 -25.23 -21.90
N CYS A 168 -21.46 -24.29 -21.54
CA CYS A 168 -20.36 -23.79 -22.35
C CYS A 168 -18.99 -23.95 -21.66
N PHE A 169 -17.93 -24.05 -22.48
CA PHE A 169 -16.53 -24.06 -22.02
C PHE A 169 -15.85 -22.71 -22.32
N ILE A 170 -14.86 -22.32 -21.50
CA ILE A 170 -14.16 -21.02 -21.62
C ILE A 170 -13.04 -21.09 -22.66
N GLY A 171 -12.18 -22.09 -22.55
CA GLY A 171 -11.00 -22.29 -23.40
C GLY A 171 -10.00 -21.12 -23.33
N SER A 172 -9.56 -20.66 -24.50
CA SER A 172 -8.57 -19.59 -24.64
C SER A 172 -9.15 -18.18 -24.55
N ALA A 173 -10.37 -18.01 -24.00
CA ALA A 173 -10.98 -16.69 -23.85
C ALA A 173 -10.05 -15.71 -23.09
N PRO A 174 -9.97 -14.44 -23.52
CA PRO A 174 -9.04 -13.46 -22.96
C PRO A 174 -9.55 -12.85 -21.64
N LEU A 175 -9.78 -13.68 -20.61
CA LEU A 175 -10.33 -13.22 -19.32
C LEU A 175 -9.51 -12.10 -18.66
N LYS A 176 -8.20 -12.04 -18.95
CA LYS A 176 -7.30 -10.99 -18.44
C LYS A 176 -7.65 -9.60 -18.99
N GLU A 177 -8.15 -9.50 -20.22
CA GLU A 177 -8.59 -8.23 -20.81
C GLU A 177 -9.85 -7.69 -20.14
N GLY A 178 -10.63 -8.58 -19.52
CA GLY A 178 -11.77 -8.21 -18.70
C GLY A 178 -11.42 -7.68 -17.32
N PHE A 179 -10.17 -7.74 -16.87
CA PHE A 179 -9.80 -7.21 -15.56
C PHE A 179 -10.07 -5.70 -15.48
N LYS A 180 -10.81 -5.28 -14.46
CA LYS A 180 -11.18 -3.87 -14.25
C LYS A 180 -10.78 -3.43 -12.85
N MET A 181 -9.86 -2.46 -12.77
CA MET A 181 -9.69 -1.65 -11.56
C MET A 181 -10.77 -0.57 -11.58
N VAL A 182 -11.76 -0.68 -10.70
CA VAL A 182 -12.94 0.20 -10.69
C VAL A 182 -12.58 1.57 -10.15
N ARG A 183 -11.86 1.61 -9.02
CA ARG A 183 -11.43 2.84 -8.36
C ARG A 183 -10.32 2.55 -7.34
N ASN A 184 -9.48 3.55 -7.10
CA ASN A 184 -8.64 3.62 -5.90
C ASN A 184 -9.49 4.11 -4.71
N CYS A 185 -9.31 3.49 -3.56
CA CYS A 185 -10.00 3.85 -2.33
C CYS A 185 -9.18 4.89 -1.55
N SER A 186 -9.85 5.57 -0.61
CA SER A 186 -9.16 6.40 0.39
C SER A 186 -8.29 5.55 1.31
N CYS A 187 -7.06 5.97 1.58
CA CYS A 187 -6.19 5.24 2.50
C CYS A 187 -6.75 5.19 3.93
N THR A 188 -6.69 4.00 4.53
CA THR A 188 -7.11 3.72 5.91
C THR A 188 -5.94 3.15 6.72
N ARG A 189 -6.16 2.81 8.00
CA ARG A 189 -5.14 2.15 8.83
C ARG A 189 -4.70 0.79 8.28
N ARG A 190 -5.57 0.08 7.54
CA ARG A 190 -5.32 -1.27 6.98
C ARG A 190 -4.35 -1.25 5.80
N ASP A 191 -4.14 -0.09 5.18
CA ASP A 191 -3.22 0.09 4.06
C ASP A 191 -1.75 0.27 4.50
N PHE A 192 -1.49 0.24 5.81
CA PHE A 192 -0.17 0.46 6.40
C PHE A 192 0.20 -0.67 7.35
N GLU A 193 1.47 -1.06 7.28
CA GLU A 193 2.13 -1.98 8.20
C GLU A 193 3.19 -1.26 9.01
N CYS A 194 3.73 -1.92 10.03
CA CYS A 194 4.82 -1.34 10.81
C CYS A 194 6.10 -1.28 9.96
N ASP A 195 6.81 -0.16 10.08
CA ASP A 195 8.06 0.07 9.35
C ASP A 195 9.20 -0.79 9.93
N TYR A 196 10.35 -0.80 9.25
CA TYR A 196 11.53 -1.53 9.69
C TYR A 196 11.95 -1.13 11.12
N ASN A 197 12.21 -2.14 11.98
CA ASN A 197 12.45 -2.03 13.43
C ASN A 197 11.24 -1.61 14.28
N TYR A 198 10.04 -1.58 13.72
CA TYR A 198 8.81 -1.36 14.48
C TYR A 198 7.97 -2.63 14.54
N PHE A 199 7.28 -2.82 15.66
CA PHE A 199 6.32 -3.90 15.87
C PHE A 199 4.96 -3.31 16.25
N MET A 200 3.90 -4.08 16.03
CA MET A 200 2.56 -3.70 16.46
C MET A 200 2.41 -4.00 17.95
N ASP A 201 2.20 -2.96 18.76
CA ASP A 201 1.92 -3.13 20.19
C ASP A 201 0.43 -3.43 20.42
N THR A 202 0.08 -3.81 21.65
CA THR A 202 -1.26 -4.12 22.16
C THR A 202 -2.32 -3.04 21.88
N ASP A 203 -1.90 -1.79 21.73
CA ASP A 203 -2.77 -0.66 21.35
C ASP A 203 -2.96 -0.49 19.83
N LYS A 204 -2.54 -1.49 19.02
CA LYS A 204 -2.56 -1.50 17.54
C LYS A 204 -1.68 -0.40 16.92
N THR A 205 -0.82 0.26 17.69
CA THR A 205 0.16 1.24 17.20
C THR A 205 1.51 0.61 16.90
N CYS A 206 2.28 1.22 15.99
CA CYS A 206 3.61 0.72 15.66
C CYS A 206 4.66 1.40 16.56
N LYS A 207 5.35 0.60 17.39
CA LYS A 207 6.37 1.08 18.32
C LYS A 207 7.74 0.55 17.94
N LEU A 208 8.76 1.37 18.17
CA LEU A 208 10.14 0.99 17.93
C LEU A 208 10.52 -0.14 18.89
N VAL A 209 11.08 -1.22 18.35
CA VAL A 209 11.58 -2.32 19.15
C VAL A 209 12.63 -1.79 20.14
N PRO A 210 12.51 -2.07 21.45
CA PRO A 210 13.48 -1.60 22.44
C PRO A 210 14.91 -1.98 22.08
N GLY A 211 15.83 -1.00 22.12
CA GLY A 211 17.24 -1.19 21.81
C GLY A 211 17.59 -1.08 20.32
N LEU A 212 16.62 -1.03 19.41
CA LEU A 212 16.86 -0.74 17.99
C LEU A 212 16.74 0.75 17.70
N SER A 213 17.31 1.17 16.57
CA SER A 213 17.17 2.52 16.03
C SER A 213 16.20 2.52 14.84
N PRO A 214 15.47 3.62 14.60
CA PRO A 214 14.65 3.74 13.41
C PRO A 214 15.48 3.66 12.12
N SER A 215 14.83 3.35 10.99
CA SER A 215 15.46 3.36 9.66
C SER A 215 15.97 4.75 9.27
N ASP A 216 17.14 4.81 8.61
CA ASP A 216 17.70 6.05 8.09
C ASP A 216 17.06 6.41 6.74
N ARG A 217 15.80 6.85 6.79
CA ARG A 217 15.04 7.24 5.58
C ARG A 217 15.68 8.38 4.81
N LYS A 218 16.49 9.23 5.47
CA LYS A 218 17.25 10.28 4.77
C LYS A 218 18.24 9.64 3.82
N LYS A 219 19.01 8.65 4.27
CA LYS A 219 19.93 7.91 3.41
C LYS A 219 19.17 7.14 2.34
N ASP A 220 18.14 6.38 2.71
CA ASP A 220 17.45 5.44 1.82
C ASP A 220 16.58 6.11 0.75
N MET A 221 15.95 7.25 1.06
CA MET A 221 15.12 7.98 0.10
C MET A 221 15.97 8.89 -0.78
N CYS A 222 16.95 9.62 -0.20
CA CYS A 222 17.78 10.54 -0.97
C CYS A 222 18.85 9.85 -1.83
N SER A 223 19.13 8.57 -1.62
CA SER A 223 20.00 7.79 -2.50
C SER A 223 19.33 7.40 -3.83
N LYS A 224 18.01 7.50 -3.93
CA LYS A 224 17.27 7.19 -5.16
C LYS A 224 17.48 8.29 -6.20
N GLU A 225 17.56 7.91 -7.47
CA GLU A 225 17.65 8.86 -8.56
C GLU A 225 16.44 9.81 -8.57
N ASN A 226 16.69 11.10 -8.80
CA ASN A 226 15.67 12.17 -8.79
C ASN A 226 14.93 12.41 -7.47
N ALA A 227 15.36 11.81 -6.35
CA ALA A 227 14.81 12.16 -5.05
C ALA A 227 15.28 13.56 -4.60
N PHE A 228 14.34 14.46 -4.34
CA PHE A 228 14.60 15.80 -3.82
C PHE A 228 14.08 16.00 -2.39
N GLU A 229 13.30 15.05 -1.87
CA GLU A 229 12.75 15.07 -0.52
C GLU A 229 12.79 13.70 0.15
N TYR A 230 12.79 13.71 1.48
CA TYR A 230 12.62 12.53 2.33
C TYR A 230 11.64 12.82 3.46
N THR A 231 11.03 11.79 4.01
CA THR A 231 10.19 11.88 5.21
C THR A 231 10.82 11.07 6.32
N GLU A 232 10.77 11.59 7.55
CA GLU A 232 11.19 10.83 8.73
C GLU A 232 10.28 9.60 8.93
N THR A 233 10.79 8.58 9.60
CA THR A 233 9.98 7.40 9.90
C THR A 233 9.03 7.72 11.05
N THR A 234 7.76 7.40 10.83
CA THR A 234 6.67 7.51 11.80
C THR A 234 6.41 6.17 12.50
N GLY A 235 7.16 5.13 12.16
CA GLY A 235 6.92 3.75 12.56
C GLY A 235 5.95 2.98 11.66
N TYR A 236 5.38 3.64 10.64
CA TYR A 236 4.49 3.04 9.66
C TYR A 236 5.07 3.13 8.26
N ARG A 237 4.76 2.12 7.43
CA ARG A 237 5.00 2.17 5.99
C ARG A 237 3.77 1.68 5.24
N LYS A 238 3.52 2.28 4.08
CA LYS A 238 2.43 1.84 3.21
C LYS A 238 2.73 0.44 2.68
N ILE A 239 1.74 -0.44 2.70
CA ILE A 239 1.88 -1.79 2.15
C ILE A 239 2.18 -1.66 0.65
N PRO A 240 3.24 -2.29 0.11
CA PRO A 240 3.68 -2.06 -1.27
C PRO A 240 2.63 -2.31 -2.35
N ILE A 241 1.72 -3.28 -2.15
CA ILE A 241 0.64 -3.58 -3.09
C ILE A 241 -0.58 -2.65 -2.92
N SER A 242 -0.65 -1.85 -1.86
CA SER A 242 -1.77 -0.93 -1.66
C SER A 242 -1.70 0.24 -2.64
N THR A 243 -2.75 0.43 -3.43
CA THR A 243 -2.88 1.55 -4.38
C THR A 243 -3.77 2.66 -3.85
N CYS A 244 -4.05 2.68 -2.54
CA CYS A 244 -4.94 3.69 -1.95
C CYS A 244 -4.43 5.12 -2.21
N GLU A 245 -5.35 6.08 -2.33
CA GLU A 245 -5.03 7.49 -2.59
C GLU A 245 -5.76 8.41 -1.61
N GLY A 246 -5.10 9.49 -1.19
CA GLY A 246 -5.67 10.41 -0.20
C GLY A 246 -5.96 9.75 1.15
N GLY A 247 -7.00 10.19 1.85
CA GLY A 247 -7.38 9.62 3.14
C GLY A 247 -6.36 9.88 4.26
N LYS A 248 -6.20 8.91 5.16
CA LYS A 248 -5.27 9.00 6.29
C LYS A 248 -3.85 8.63 5.83
N ARG A 249 -2.87 9.49 6.13
CA ARG A 249 -1.46 9.25 5.84
C ARG A 249 -0.71 8.93 7.14
N PHE A 250 -0.17 7.72 7.23
CA PHE A 250 0.61 7.26 8.39
C PHE A 250 2.11 7.19 8.13
N ASP A 251 2.55 7.04 6.89
CA ASP A 251 3.94 6.79 6.48
C ASP A 251 4.81 8.05 6.35
N GLY A 252 4.32 9.21 6.77
CA GLY A 252 5.07 10.45 6.77
C GLY A 252 4.17 11.67 6.98
N TRP A 253 4.65 12.63 7.77
CA TRP A 253 3.94 13.89 8.00
C TRP A 253 4.68 15.09 7.41
N GLN A 254 5.98 15.20 7.70
CA GLN A 254 6.79 16.32 7.27
C GLN A 254 7.84 15.87 6.26
N ALA A 255 7.74 16.42 5.05
CA ALA A 255 8.77 16.25 4.02
C ALA A 255 9.92 17.24 4.28
N HIS A 256 11.15 16.73 4.20
CA HIS A 256 12.39 17.48 4.33
C HIS A 256 13.16 17.43 3.01
N PRO A 257 13.86 18.51 2.62
CA PRO A 257 14.70 18.49 1.43
C PRO A 257 15.85 17.49 1.60
N CYS A 258 16.15 16.75 0.53
CA CYS A 258 17.38 15.98 0.46
C CYS A 258 18.61 16.92 0.47
N PRO A 259 19.77 16.48 1.01
CA PRO A 259 20.97 17.30 1.06
C PRO A 259 21.35 17.85 -0.33
N GLY A 260 21.43 19.17 -0.48
CA GLY A 260 21.78 19.83 -1.75
C GLY A 260 20.63 19.99 -2.75
N LYS A 261 19.41 19.61 -2.37
CA LYS A 261 18.17 19.72 -3.19
C LYS A 261 17.17 20.74 -2.65
N GLU A 262 17.60 21.64 -1.77
CA GLU A 262 16.74 22.60 -1.09
C GLU A 262 16.02 23.56 -2.05
N LYS A 263 16.69 23.95 -3.15
CA LYS A 263 16.08 24.81 -4.19
C LYS A 263 14.92 24.09 -4.89
N GLU A 264 15.11 22.84 -5.26
CA GLU A 264 14.11 22.00 -5.93
C GLU A 264 12.90 21.76 -5.02
N TYR A 265 13.14 21.44 -3.75
CA TYR A 265 12.11 21.33 -2.72
C TYR A 265 11.33 22.65 -2.53
N ASN A 266 12.03 23.78 -2.39
CA ASN A 266 11.37 25.07 -2.18
C ASN A 266 10.52 25.49 -3.39
N LYS A 267 10.97 25.17 -4.60
CA LYS A 267 10.20 25.39 -5.83
C LYS A 267 8.94 24.54 -5.85
N HIS A 268 9.03 23.25 -5.50
CA HIS A 268 7.90 22.33 -5.46
C HIS A 268 6.81 22.78 -4.47
N TYR A 269 7.19 23.19 -3.26
CA TYR A 269 6.25 23.65 -2.22
C TYR A 269 5.91 25.14 -2.30
N GLY A 270 6.34 25.86 -3.35
CA GLY A 270 6.07 27.29 -3.50
C GLY A 270 6.66 28.17 -2.38
N LYS A 271 7.68 27.66 -1.68
CA LYS A 271 8.42 28.37 -0.61
C LYS A 271 9.52 29.28 -1.17
N GLU A 272 9.66 29.36 -2.49
CA GLU A 272 10.57 30.32 -3.11
C GLU A 272 10.11 31.75 -2.86
N LEU A 273 10.93 32.49 -2.12
CA LEU A 273 10.86 33.94 -2.05
C LEU A 273 11.42 34.50 -3.37
N THR A 274 10.63 34.45 -4.44
CA THR A 274 10.98 35.12 -5.69
C THR A 274 11.14 36.62 -5.43
N GLY A 275 12.06 37.30 -6.13
CA GLY A 275 12.31 38.74 -5.93
C GLY A 275 11.06 39.61 -6.00
N GLY A 276 10.05 39.20 -6.79
CA GLY A 276 8.73 39.84 -6.84
C GLY A 276 7.90 39.69 -5.56
N ASN A 277 7.93 38.51 -4.91
CA ASN A 277 7.25 38.30 -3.62
C ASN A 277 7.92 39.11 -2.51
N LEU A 278 9.25 39.17 -2.51
CA LEU A 278 10.00 39.97 -1.55
C LEU A 278 9.75 41.48 -1.76
N PHE A 279 9.68 41.91 -3.02
CA PHE A 279 9.31 43.28 -3.39
C PHE A 279 7.88 43.59 -2.94
N ALA A 280 6.91 42.70 -3.18
CA ALA A 280 5.54 42.92 -2.73
C ALA A 280 5.44 43.02 -1.20
N ILE A 281 6.10 42.12 -0.46
CA ILE A 281 6.08 42.10 1.00
C ILE A 281 6.71 43.38 1.60
N LEU A 282 7.79 43.91 1.01
CA LEU A 282 8.44 45.13 1.50
C LEU A 282 7.75 46.41 1.01
N PHE A 283 7.45 46.49 -0.29
CA PHE A 283 7.04 47.74 -0.93
C PHE A 283 5.54 47.97 -0.92
N VAL A 284 4.68 46.94 -0.86
CA VAL A 284 3.22 47.15 -0.79
C VAL A 284 2.84 47.80 0.54
N PRO A 285 3.30 47.35 1.72
CA PRO A 285 3.01 48.04 2.97
C PRO A 285 3.54 49.46 2.99
N LEU A 286 4.73 49.69 2.43
CA LEU A 286 5.30 51.03 2.30
C LEU A 286 4.46 51.91 1.36
N ALA A 287 4.04 51.40 0.20
CA ALA A 287 3.20 52.14 -0.74
C ALA A 287 1.84 52.48 -0.13
N VAL A 288 1.20 51.54 0.59
CA VAL A 288 -0.04 51.77 1.33
C VAL A 288 0.18 52.83 2.42
N PHE A 289 1.27 52.76 3.16
CA PHE A 289 1.62 53.76 4.17
C PHE A 289 1.82 55.15 3.57
N PHE A 290 2.59 55.27 2.49
CA PHE A 290 2.80 56.55 1.81
C PHE A 290 1.52 57.07 1.18
N PHE A 291 0.68 56.21 0.61
CA PHE A 291 -0.60 56.59 0.03
C PHE A 291 -1.58 57.08 1.10
N ALA A 292 -1.70 56.36 2.22
CA ALA A 292 -2.52 56.78 3.35
C ALA A 292 -2.00 58.10 3.94
N THR A 293 -0.70 58.23 4.13
CA THR A 293 -0.06 59.47 4.62
C THR A 293 -0.29 60.62 3.65
N TRP A 294 -0.23 60.38 2.34
CA TRP A 294 -0.50 61.38 1.31
C TRP A 294 -1.96 61.81 1.30
N ILE A 295 -2.93 60.90 1.43
CA ILE A 295 -4.35 61.24 1.57
C ILE A 295 -4.59 62.10 2.81
N VAL A 296 -4.03 61.70 3.95
CA VAL A 296 -4.16 62.46 5.21
C VAL A 296 -3.52 63.85 5.08
N TYR A 297 -2.34 63.94 4.46
CA TYR A 297 -1.67 65.21 4.21
C TYR A 297 -2.45 66.10 3.24
N ASP A 298 -2.91 65.59 2.11
CA ASP A 298 -3.59 66.40 1.09
C ASP A 298 -4.96 66.89 1.57
N ARG A 299 -5.79 65.96 2.07
CA ARG A 299 -7.17 66.28 2.47
C ARG A 299 -7.28 66.88 3.86
N GLY A 300 -6.51 66.38 4.82
CA GLY A 300 -6.58 66.82 6.22
C GLY A 300 -5.73 68.06 6.52
N ILE A 301 -4.55 68.18 5.91
CA ILE A 301 -3.55 69.20 6.28
C ILE A 301 -3.43 70.29 5.22
N ARG A 302 -3.13 69.95 3.96
CA ARG A 302 -2.88 70.91 2.86
C ARG A 302 -4.14 71.72 2.54
N ARG A 303 -5.27 71.05 2.36
CA ARG A 303 -6.56 71.69 2.04
C ARG A 303 -7.11 72.57 3.18
N ASN A 304 -6.74 72.27 4.43
CA ASN A 304 -7.17 73.03 5.61
C ASN A 304 -6.16 74.13 6.05
N GLY A 305 -5.29 74.58 5.14
CA GLY A 305 -4.38 75.72 5.36
C GLY A 305 -2.94 75.37 5.74
N GLY A 306 -2.55 74.10 5.60
CA GLY A 306 -1.18 73.62 5.76
C GLY A 306 -0.70 73.49 7.21
N LEU A 307 0.48 72.88 7.39
CA LEU A 307 1.09 72.60 8.70
C LEU A 307 1.32 73.85 9.57
N LYS A 308 1.34 75.05 8.98
CA LYS A 308 1.56 76.33 9.70
C LYS A 308 0.41 76.68 10.66
N ARG A 309 -0.79 76.14 10.46
CA ARG A 309 -1.93 76.34 11.37
C ARG A 309 -1.93 75.38 12.56
N LEU A 310 -1.22 74.25 12.46
CA LEU A 310 -1.20 73.20 13.51
C LEU A 310 -0.19 73.50 14.63
N GLY A 311 0.73 74.45 14.42
CA GLY A 311 1.78 74.82 15.38
C GLY A 311 1.42 75.97 16.33
N GLN A 312 0.19 76.47 16.33
CA GLN A 312 -0.25 77.46 17.31
C GLN A 312 -0.62 76.74 18.61
N ILE A 313 0.32 76.65 19.55
CA ILE A 313 -0.01 76.31 20.95
C ILE A 313 -0.80 77.49 21.49
N ARG A 314 -2.13 77.40 21.49
CA ARG A 314 -3.00 78.30 22.24
C ARG A 314 -3.27 77.66 23.59
N LEU A 315 -2.56 78.16 24.60
CA LEU A 315 -2.91 77.98 26.00
C LEU A 315 -4.07 78.94 26.28
N ASP A 316 -5.27 78.56 25.89
CA ASP A 316 -6.51 78.99 26.54
C ASP A 316 -7.59 78.01 26.10
N ALA A 317 -8.22 77.39 27.10
CA ALA A 317 -9.34 76.49 26.94
C ALA A 317 -10.58 77.37 26.75
N ASP A 318 -10.89 77.72 25.50
CA ASP A 318 -12.23 78.12 25.09
C ASP A 318 -12.38 77.90 23.57
N ASP A 319 -13.54 77.38 23.19
CA ASP A 319 -13.89 76.73 21.92
C ASP A 319 -13.86 77.65 20.69
N ASP A 320 -12.67 77.92 20.13
CA ASP A 320 -12.55 78.40 18.74
C ASP A 320 -12.30 77.21 17.79
N ASP A 321 -13.41 76.63 17.35
CA ASP A 321 -13.50 75.41 16.55
C ASP A 321 -12.75 75.58 15.21
N PHE A 322 -11.64 74.84 15.06
CA PHE A 322 -11.08 74.57 13.74
C PHE A 322 -12.17 73.87 12.93
N GLN A 323 -12.90 74.58 12.07
CA GLN A 323 -13.90 74.00 11.18
C GLN A 323 -13.19 73.50 9.91
N PRO A 324 -12.81 72.21 9.83
CA PRO A 324 -12.22 71.67 8.61
C PRO A 324 -13.28 71.57 7.51
N ILE A 325 -12.82 71.59 6.26
CA ILE A 325 -13.72 71.44 5.11
C ILE A 325 -14.14 69.96 5.03
N GLU A 326 -15.39 69.65 5.40
CA GLU A 326 -15.96 68.29 5.41
C GLU A 326 -17.02 68.11 4.32
N ASN A 327 -16.58 68.01 3.07
CA ASN A 327 -17.51 67.90 1.95
C ASN A 327 -17.99 66.46 1.73
N ASN A 328 -17.29 65.45 2.27
CA ASN A 328 -17.64 64.05 2.12
C ASN A 328 -17.27 63.23 3.38
N GLN A 329 -17.84 62.03 3.55
CA GLN A 329 -17.61 61.15 4.72
C GLN A 329 -16.12 60.82 4.94
N LEU A 330 -15.35 60.68 3.86
CA LEU A 330 -13.91 60.47 3.92
C LEU A 330 -13.15 61.66 4.55
N ASP A 331 -13.62 62.89 4.33
CA ASP A 331 -12.98 64.08 4.88
C ASP A 331 -13.18 64.13 6.41
N LYS A 332 -14.36 63.73 6.91
CA LYS A 332 -14.66 63.62 8.34
C LYS A 332 -13.73 62.65 9.06
N VAL A 333 -13.54 61.47 8.46
CA VAL A 333 -12.66 60.43 9.02
C VAL A 333 -11.20 60.90 9.03
N VAL A 334 -10.73 61.50 7.93
CA VAL A 334 -9.35 62.03 7.84
C VAL A 334 -9.11 63.15 8.86
N ASN A 335 -10.05 64.09 9.02
CA ASN A 335 -9.92 65.18 9.99
C ASN A 335 -9.92 64.66 11.44
N THR A 336 -10.70 63.62 11.74
CA THR A 336 -10.71 62.94 13.04
C THR A 336 -9.35 62.29 13.34
N ILE A 337 -8.74 61.63 12.34
CA ILE A 337 -7.40 61.03 12.46
C ILE A 337 -6.34 62.10 12.69
N VAL A 338 -6.40 63.24 12.00
CA VAL A 338 -5.46 64.36 12.20
C VAL A 338 -5.60 64.96 13.61
N ARG A 339 -6.83 65.20 14.09
CA ARG A 339 -7.09 65.70 15.45
C ARG A 339 -6.54 64.73 16.51
N GLY A 340 -6.79 63.43 16.35
CA GLY A 340 -6.24 62.39 17.24
C GLY A 340 -4.70 62.32 17.20
N GLY A 341 -4.10 62.44 16.02
CA GLY A 341 -2.65 62.42 15.83
C GLY A 341 -1.92 63.57 16.54
N ILE A 342 -2.50 64.78 16.54
CA ILE A 342 -1.92 65.96 17.23
C ILE A 342 -1.87 65.73 18.75
N ILE A 343 -2.92 65.17 19.33
CA ILE A 343 -3.00 64.88 20.77
C ILE A 343 -1.96 63.82 21.16
N VAL A 344 -1.82 62.77 20.36
CA VAL A 344 -0.83 61.70 20.59
C VAL A 344 0.60 62.22 20.46
N VAL A 345 0.90 63.06 19.46
CA VAL A 345 2.24 63.65 19.29
C VAL A 345 2.56 64.65 20.40
N ALA A 346 1.61 65.47 20.84
CA ALA A 346 1.79 66.35 21.98
C ALA A 346 2.04 65.55 23.28
N GLY A 347 1.28 64.47 23.49
CA GLY A 347 1.47 63.54 24.62
C GLY A 347 2.80 62.78 24.56
N ALA A 348 3.24 62.36 23.37
CA ALA A 348 4.51 61.69 23.13
C ALA A 348 5.70 62.63 23.33
N ILE A 349 5.61 63.89 22.88
CA ILE A 349 6.65 64.91 23.10
C ILE A 349 6.73 65.28 24.59
N ALA A 350 5.59 65.35 25.29
CA ALA A 350 5.55 65.58 26.74
C ALA A 350 6.17 64.40 27.52
N THR A 351 5.87 63.16 27.15
CA THR A 351 6.44 61.95 27.76
C THR A 351 7.92 61.72 27.37
N PHE A 352 8.33 62.06 26.15
CA PHE A 352 9.73 61.99 25.73
C PHE A 352 10.59 63.07 26.41
N LYS A 353 10.04 64.27 26.68
CA LYS A 353 10.69 65.30 27.51
C LYS A 353 10.85 64.88 28.98
N THR A 354 9.94 64.08 29.54
CA THR A 354 10.09 63.53 30.90
C THR A 354 11.01 62.31 30.95
N LEU A 355 11.02 61.48 29.90
CA LEU A 355 11.93 60.32 29.78
C LEU A 355 13.40 60.71 29.51
N ARG A 356 13.67 61.83 28.82
CA ARG A 356 15.05 62.31 28.60
C ARG A 356 15.75 62.82 29.88
N LYS A 357 15.04 62.87 31.03
CA LYS A 357 15.61 63.10 32.37
C LYS A 357 15.95 61.82 33.15
N PHE A 358 15.62 60.64 32.64
CA PHE A 358 15.90 59.36 33.29
C PHE A 358 16.97 58.58 32.50
N ASP A 359 18.21 58.75 32.93
CA ASP A 359 19.38 58.11 32.32
C ASP A 359 19.56 56.65 32.79
N ARG A 360 19.98 55.80 31.85
CA ARG A 360 20.76 54.55 31.97
C ARG A 360 20.34 53.34 32.83
N PHE A 361 19.31 53.37 33.67
CA PHE A 361 19.13 52.25 34.64
C PHE A 361 18.26 51.05 34.19
N LEU A 362 17.57 51.11 33.04
CA LEU A 362 16.56 50.10 32.65
C LEU A 362 16.95 49.20 31.47
N PHE A 363 17.99 49.56 30.71
CA PHE A 363 18.37 48.81 29.50
C PHE A 363 19.12 47.50 29.80
N ASP A 364 19.73 47.36 30.98
CA ASP A 364 20.44 46.13 31.39
C ASP A 364 19.51 45.03 31.94
N LYS A 365 18.25 45.36 32.27
CA LYS A 365 17.31 44.40 32.89
C LYS A 365 16.38 43.71 31.89
N VAL A 366 16.22 44.27 30.68
CA VAL A 366 15.32 43.76 29.65
C VAL A 366 16.05 42.83 28.67
N THR A 367 17.36 42.97 28.51
CA THR A 367 18.18 42.13 27.61
C THR A 367 18.44 40.72 28.16
N PHE A 368 18.20 40.45 29.45
CA PHE A 368 18.38 39.11 30.05
C PHE A 368 17.10 38.24 30.06
N SER A 369 15.91 38.82 29.91
CA SER A 369 14.64 38.05 29.91
C SER A 369 14.23 37.52 28.54
N LEU A 370 14.89 37.96 27.46
CA LEU A 370 14.58 37.54 26.09
C LEU A 370 15.45 36.36 25.59
N PHE A 371 16.49 35.95 26.32
CA PHE A 371 17.44 34.91 25.89
C PHE A 371 17.59 33.72 26.86
N SER A 372 16.55 33.33 27.60
CA SER A 372 16.55 32.06 28.32
C SER A 372 15.95 30.92 27.47
N ARG A 373 16.81 30.07 26.89
CA ARG A 373 16.43 28.77 26.33
C ARG A 373 15.99 27.83 27.47
N ARG A 374 14.81 27.21 27.35
CA ARG A 374 14.43 26.00 28.11
C ARG A 374 14.58 24.76 27.21
N PRO A 375 14.98 23.60 27.76
CA PRO A 375 15.27 22.40 26.99
C PRO A 375 14.00 21.64 26.59
N SER A 376 14.12 20.98 25.45
CA SER A 376 13.09 20.22 24.74
C SER A 376 12.56 19.04 25.56
N GLY A 377 11.26 19.02 25.80
CA GLY A 377 10.51 17.84 26.24
C GLY A 377 10.10 17.00 25.04
N ARG A 378 10.30 15.69 25.13
CA ARG A 378 9.91 14.71 24.11
C ARG A 378 8.37 14.70 23.98
N ASN A 379 7.87 15.01 22.78
CA ASN A 379 6.45 14.92 22.46
C ASN A 379 6.10 13.50 22.02
N PHE A 380 5.21 12.84 22.76
CA PHE A 380 4.40 11.74 22.21
C PHE A 380 3.26 12.37 21.40
N VAL A 381 3.10 11.94 20.15
CA VAL A 381 1.98 12.39 19.31
C VAL A 381 0.76 11.54 19.65
N ARG A 382 -0.26 12.18 20.26
CA ARG A 382 -1.61 11.62 20.34
C ARG A 382 -2.27 11.71 18.97
N ILE A 383 -2.68 10.57 18.43
CA ILE A 383 -3.58 10.49 17.28
C ILE A 383 -5.01 10.62 17.81
N PRO A 384 -5.87 11.50 17.27
CA PRO A 384 -7.26 11.60 17.69
C PRO A 384 -8.04 10.33 17.34
N ASP A 385 -8.70 9.80 18.37
CA ASP A 385 -9.76 8.81 18.46
C ASP A 385 -10.18 8.11 17.16
N ALA A 386 -9.80 6.84 17.06
CA ALA A 386 -10.43 5.83 16.22
C ALA A 386 -11.41 5.05 17.10
N GLU A 387 -12.45 5.72 17.59
CA GLU A 387 -13.66 5.03 18.00
C GLU A 387 -14.50 4.87 16.73
N ASP A 388 -15.04 3.66 16.52
CA ASP A 388 -15.89 3.23 15.39
C ASP A 388 -15.21 2.44 14.26
N GLU A 389 -14.27 1.51 14.52
CA GLU A 389 -14.10 0.28 13.70
C GLU A 389 -13.40 -0.82 14.52
N ASP A 390 -13.97 -1.18 15.67
CA ASP A 390 -13.54 -2.34 16.46
C ASP A 390 -14.43 -3.54 16.17
N GLU A 391 -13.89 -4.47 15.38
CA GLU A 391 -14.04 -5.93 15.44
C GLU A 391 -13.46 -6.46 14.12
N LEU A 392 -12.16 -6.82 14.10
CA LEU A 392 -11.54 -7.35 12.87
C LEU A 392 -10.35 -8.28 13.06
N PHE A 393 -9.92 -8.61 14.28
CA PHE A 393 -8.96 -9.69 14.45
C PHE A 393 -9.29 -10.44 15.73
N GLY A 394 -9.82 -11.66 15.55
CA GLY A 394 -9.84 -12.65 16.61
C GLY A 394 -8.42 -12.88 17.13
N GLU A 395 -8.31 -13.03 18.45
CA GLU A 395 -7.07 -13.31 19.15
C GLU A 395 -6.46 -14.63 18.66
N PHE A 396 -5.52 -14.57 17.71
CA PHE A 396 -4.56 -15.65 17.50
C PHE A 396 -3.44 -15.48 18.53
N ARG A 397 -3.65 -16.07 19.72
CA ARG A 397 -2.56 -16.36 20.66
C ARG A 397 -1.85 -17.62 20.17
N ASP A 398 -0.89 -17.46 19.26
CA ASP A 398 0.09 -18.50 19.01
C ASP A 398 1.24 -18.35 20.01
N ASN A 399 1.38 -19.39 20.84
CA ASN A 399 2.33 -19.52 21.93
C ASN A 399 3.74 -19.79 21.36
N TYR A 400 4.40 -18.76 20.83
CA TYR A 400 5.78 -18.86 20.31
C TYR A 400 6.83 -19.18 21.38
N GLU A 401 6.48 -19.11 22.67
CA GLU A 401 7.41 -19.35 23.78
C GLU A 401 7.52 -20.82 24.21
N GLU A 402 6.60 -21.71 23.80
CA GLU A 402 6.67 -23.15 24.14
C GLU A 402 7.49 -23.99 23.14
N GLU A 403 7.64 -23.56 21.88
CA GLU A 403 8.44 -24.32 20.88
C GLU A 403 9.95 -24.05 20.95
N LEU A 404 10.40 -23.05 21.73
CA LEU A 404 11.82 -22.75 21.94
C LEU A 404 12.44 -23.50 23.13
N GLU A 405 11.62 -24.09 24.01
CA GLU A 405 12.11 -24.86 25.16
C GLU A 405 12.24 -26.38 24.90
N GLU A 406 11.66 -26.92 23.82
CA GLU A 406 11.88 -28.34 23.43
C GLU A 406 13.10 -28.55 22.50
N GLY A 407 13.81 -27.48 22.11
CA GLY A 407 14.98 -27.54 21.22
C GLY A 407 16.34 -27.54 21.92
N ILE A 408 16.40 -27.45 23.25
CA ILE A 408 17.65 -27.29 24.00
C ILE A 408 17.78 -28.40 25.06
N ASP A 409 17.94 -29.64 24.62
CA ASP A 409 18.68 -30.63 25.41
C ASP A 409 19.30 -31.70 24.50
N VAL A 410 20.45 -31.37 23.88
CA VAL A 410 21.38 -32.38 23.38
C VAL A 410 22.77 -32.06 23.91
N ASN A 411 23.02 -32.61 25.09
CA ASN A 411 24.30 -32.57 25.78
C ASN A 411 25.32 -33.45 25.03
N PHE A 412 26.32 -32.85 24.38
CA PHE A 412 27.48 -33.56 23.83
C PHE A 412 28.59 -33.59 24.88
N ASN A 413 28.71 -34.70 25.60
CA ASN A 413 29.95 -35.23 26.20
C ASN A 413 29.64 -36.53 26.97
N GLN A 414 30.01 -37.71 26.45
CA GLN A 414 30.82 -38.68 27.21
C GLN A 414 31.38 -39.83 26.35
N ASP A 415 32.47 -40.39 26.87
CA ASP A 415 33.56 -41.20 26.30
C ASP A 415 33.30 -42.67 25.89
N ASP A 416 34.17 -43.11 24.97
CA ASP A 416 34.98 -44.36 24.87
C ASP A 416 34.43 -45.81 24.79
N HIS A 417 35.21 -46.58 23.99
CA HIS A 417 35.49 -48.04 23.95
C HIS A 417 34.54 -49.00 23.18
N ASP A 418 34.94 -49.48 21.98
CA ASP A 418 35.83 -50.66 21.78
C ASP A 418 35.79 -51.30 20.35
N THR A 419 36.97 -51.30 19.68
CA THR A 419 37.60 -52.30 18.75
C THR A 419 36.98 -52.76 17.41
N PRO A 420 37.76 -53.34 16.44
CA PRO A 420 39.20 -53.23 16.11
C PRO A 420 39.49 -52.97 14.58
N PRO A 421 40.76 -52.84 14.13
CA PRO A 421 41.10 -52.27 12.81
C PRO A 421 41.39 -53.32 11.72
N VAL A 422 41.18 -52.93 10.46
CA VAL A 422 41.74 -53.61 9.28
C VAL A 422 42.45 -52.57 8.41
N GLU A 423 43.74 -52.80 8.16
CA GLU A 423 44.62 -52.07 7.26
C GLU A 423 44.22 -52.26 5.79
N SER A 424 44.32 -51.22 4.96
CA SER A 424 45.09 -51.26 3.70
C SER A 424 45.03 -49.93 2.94
N GLU A 425 46.23 -49.37 2.75
CA GLU A 425 46.77 -48.66 1.58
C GLU A 425 45.82 -47.85 0.67
N VAL A 426 45.94 -46.53 0.78
CA VAL A 426 45.53 -45.56 -0.24
C VAL A 426 46.62 -45.51 -1.31
N THR A 427 46.27 -45.88 -2.54
CA THR A 427 47.03 -45.51 -3.75
C THR A 427 46.37 -44.31 -4.41
N GLU A 428 47.12 -43.23 -4.58
CA GLU A 428 46.76 -42.03 -5.34
C GLU A 428 46.63 -42.38 -6.83
N HIS A 429 45.53 -42.00 -7.48
CA HIS A 429 45.52 -41.73 -8.91
C HIS A 429 44.63 -40.52 -9.25
N GLU A 430 45.29 -39.63 -9.99
CA GLU A 430 44.89 -38.40 -10.69
C GLU A 430 43.41 -38.11 -10.98
N VAL A 431 43.08 -36.85 -10.69
CA VAL A 431 41.88 -36.11 -11.08
C VAL A 431 41.93 -35.76 -12.58
N THR A 432 40.91 -36.16 -13.35
CA THR A 432 40.54 -35.50 -14.61
C THR A 432 39.05 -35.17 -14.61
N ASN A 433 38.74 -33.92 -14.93
CA ASN A 433 37.42 -33.29 -14.88
C ASN A 433 36.52 -33.74 -16.06
N PRO A 434 35.18 -33.61 -15.96
CA PRO A 434 34.20 -34.34 -16.76
C PRO A 434 33.91 -33.74 -18.14
N ASP A 435 33.57 -34.64 -19.06
CA ASP A 435 33.21 -34.46 -20.47
C ASP A 435 31.80 -33.85 -20.61
N THR A 436 31.72 -32.66 -21.19
CA THR A 436 30.48 -32.02 -21.66
C THR A 436 30.29 -32.34 -23.14
N ARG A 437 29.36 -33.24 -23.46
CA ARG A 437 28.87 -33.47 -24.82
C ARG A 437 27.38 -33.79 -24.81
N LEU A 438 26.56 -32.85 -25.31
CA LEU A 438 25.49 -33.10 -26.29
C LEU A 438 24.81 -31.76 -26.63
N PHE A 439 24.32 -31.65 -27.87
CA PHE A 439 23.64 -30.52 -28.54
C PHE A 439 24.57 -29.60 -29.35
N ASP A 440 24.81 -30.00 -30.60
CA ASP A 440 24.82 -29.10 -31.76
C ASP A 440 24.27 -29.88 -32.96
N ILE A 441 23.20 -29.36 -33.57
CA ILE A 441 22.59 -29.84 -34.82
C ILE A 441 22.85 -28.74 -35.84
N ASP A 442 23.67 -29.04 -36.85
CA ASP A 442 23.90 -28.19 -38.02
C ASP A 442 22.89 -28.48 -39.13
N ASP A 443 22.43 -27.40 -39.76
CA ASP A 443 21.55 -27.31 -40.93
C ASP A 443 22.41 -27.15 -42.21
N PRO A 444 22.16 -27.85 -43.33
CA PRO A 444 22.83 -27.56 -44.59
C PRO A 444 21.92 -26.84 -45.59
N SER A 445 22.40 -25.69 -46.05
CA SER A 445 21.93 -24.98 -47.24
C SER A 445 22.60 -25.50 -48.53
N ASP A 446 22.06 -25.01 -49.66
CA ASP A 446 22.60 -24.93 -51.04
C ASP A 446 21.93 -25.93 -52.02
N GLU A 447 20.91 -25.48 -52.77
CA GLU A 447 20.96 -24.82 -54.09
C GLU A 447 21.40 -25.73 -55.25
N GLU A 448 20.50 -26.00 -56.21
CA GLU A 448 20.64 -25.43 -57.57
C GLU A 448 19.42 -25.72 -58.47
N ARG A 449 19.38 -24.91 -59.52
CA ARG A 449 18.26 -24.36 -60.28
C ARG A 449 18.13 -25.04 -61.64
N SER A 450 16.91 -25.32 -62.11
CA SER A 450 16.61 -25.68 -63.49
C SER A 450 15.58 -24.72 -64.11
N GLU A 451 15.59 -24.68 -65.44
CA GLU A 451 15.35 -23.55 -66.32
C GLU A 451 13.89 -23.27 -66.74
N SER A 452 13.70 -22.06 -67.29
CA SER A 452 12.85 -21.73 -68.46
C SER A 452 11.33 -21.54 -68.21
N THR A 453 10.53 -20.71 -68.88
CA THR A 453 10.58 -19.39 -69.55
C THR A 453 9.10 -19.01 -69.78
N THR A 454 8.78 -17.70 -69.96
CA THR A 454 7.52 -17.12 -70.52
C THR A 454 6.25 -17.21 -69.66
N ALA A 455 5.43 -16.17 -69.47
CA ALA A 455 5.22 -14.90 -70.16
C ALA A 455 4.71 -13.83 -69.18
#